data_AF-A0A3M8PEM0-F1
#
_entry.id   AF-A0A3M8PEM0-F1
#
_cell.length_a   1.000
_cell.length_b   1.000
_cell.length_c   1.000
_cell.angle_alpha   90.00
_cell.angle_beta   90.00
_cell.angle_gamma   90.00
#
_symmetry.space_group_name_H-M   'P 1'
#
loop_
_entity.id
_entity.type
_entity.pdbx_description
1 polymer ?
#
loop_
_entity_poly.entity_id
_entity_poly.type
_entity_poly.pdbx_seq_one_letter_code
_entity_poly.pdbx_strand_id
1 'polypeptide(L)'
;MDNAKERFASTDSTAFDNPSRPAPQQTSISTGKVILGTVAALTAVGGFLADWNKTHLFNPNWPPHAKFHDAWTITLGSLLGGAGMYFLFRESSDRRQDLKLSTLLPGFFWAAQSISYAYPGAKGLQAEFPDLVPRAGNIWIDEKFASAAMLALLGYGYFLEQPTTLCSSTKMPQKKYTETQQ
;
A
#
# COMPACT_ATOMS: atom_id res chain seq x y z
N MET A 1 71.15 8.02 -27.18
CA MET A 1 70.34 7.53 -26.06
C MET A 1 69.99 8.73 -25.21
N ASP A 2 68.81 9.29 -25.47
CA ASP A 2 67.83 9.95 -24.58
C ASP A 2 68.36 10.48 -23.22
N ASN A 3 68.02 11.67 -22.73
CA ASN A 3 66.70 12.29 -22.78
C ASN A 3 66.81 13.78 -22.38
N ALA A 4 66.10 14.63 -23.09
CA ALA A 4 65.73 15.96 -22.63
C ALA A 4 64.71 15.85 -21.50
N LYS A 5 64.74 16.78 -20.54
CA LYS A 5 63.54 17.32 -19.88
C LYS A 5 63.87 18.61 -19.14
N GLU A 6 63.65 19.70 -19.87
CA GLU A 6 63.45 21.03 -19.34
C GLU A 6 62.07 21.17 -18.67
N ARG A 7 61.91 22.36 -18.10
CA ARG A 7 61.00 22.85 -17.06
C ARG A 7 59.56 23.13 -17.54
N PHE A 8 58.75 23.45 -16.52
CA PHE A 8 57.50 24.22 -16.49
C PHE A 8 56.19 23.50 -16.84
N ALA A 9 55.28 23.42 -15.86
CA ALA A 9 54.10 24.29 -15.79
C ALA A 9 53.32 24.01 -14.48
N SER A 10 52.91 25.09 -13.81
CA SER A 10 51.91 25.04 -12.75
C SER A 10 50.55 24.72 -13.36
N THR A 11 49.78 23.83 -12.76
CA THR A 11 48.35 23.74 -13.03
C THR A 11 47.57 23.87 -11.72
N ASP A 12 47.00 25.07 -11.63
CA ASP A 12 45.94 25.53 -10.76
C ASP A 12 44.83 24.47 -10.64
N SER A 13 44.70 23.86 -9.44
CA SER A 13 43.58 22.98 -9.12
C SER A 13 42.42 23.82 -8.65
N THR A 14 41.75 24.47 -9.59
CA THR A 14 40.39 24.95 -9.38
C THR A 14 39.50 23.72 -9.33
N ALA A 15 39.18 23.29 -8.11
CA ALA A 15 38.07 22.40 -7.84
C ALA A 15 36.82 23.08 -8.44
N PHE A 16 36.36 22.56 -9.57
CA PHE A 16 35.04 22.86 -10.08
C PHE A 16 34.02 22.29 -9.08
N ASP A 17 33.60 23.14 -8.15
CA ASP A 17 32.32 22.99 -7.46
C ASP A 17 31.25 22.85 -8.56
N ASN A 18 30.82 21.62 -8.82
CA ASN A 18 29.77 21.33 -9.77
C ASN A 18 28.41 21.69 -9.11
N PRO A 19 27.78 22.83 -9.44
CA PRO A 19 26.59 23.31 -8.73
C PRO A 19 25.31 22.57 -9.13
N SER A 20 25.42 21.53 -9.95
CA SER A 20 24.28 20.92 -10.65
C SER A 20 23.81 19.59 -10.07
N ARG A 21 24.32 19.15 -8.90
CA ARG A 21 23.69 18.03 -8.19
C ARG A 21 22.44 18.56 -7.48
N PRO A 22 21.21 18.28 -7.95
CA PRO A 22 20.03 18.62 -7.18
C PRO A 22 20.17 17.95 -5.81
N ALA A 23 19.92 18.73 -4.75
CA ALA A 23 19.90 18.21 -3.39
C ALA A 23 19.02 16.96 -3.34
N PRO A 24 19.39 15.91 -2.59
CA PRO A 24 18.58 14.71 -2.46
C PRO A 24 17.16 15.13 -2.06
N GLN A 25 16.21 14.88 -2.96
CA GLN A 25 14.82 15.28 -2.77
C GLN A 25 14.29 14.44 -1.62
N GLN A 26 14.20 15.04 -0.42
CA GLN A 26 13.63 14.39 0.75
C GLN A 26 12.18 14.00 0.43
N THR A 27 11.95 12.71 0.20
CA THR A 27 10.62 12.16 -0.02
C THR A 27 9.91 12.12 1.33
N SER A 28 9.21 13.20 1.67
CA SER A 28 8.34 13.18 2.86
C SER A 28 7.28 12.07 2.70
N ILE A 29 7.07 11.28 3.75
CA ILE A 29 6.02 10.26 3.78
C ILE A 29 4.69 11.00 3.98
N SER A 30 3.83 10.92 2.98
CA SER A 30 2.48 11.49 3.01
C SER A 30 1.54 10.69 3.93
N THR A 31 0.50 11.35 4.44
CA THR A 31 -0.51 10.72 5.30
C THR A 31 -1.19 9.52 4.63
N GLY A 32 -1.48 9.61 3.33
CA GLY A 32 -2.09 8.49 2.60
C GLY A 32 -1.18 7.27 2.52
N LYS A 33 0.12 7.46 2.26
CA LYS A 33 1.14 6.39 2.35
C LYS A 33 1.21 5.77 3.75
N VAL A 34 1.14 6.57 4.81
CA VAL A 34 1.12 6.03 6.19
C VAL A 34 -0.10 5.13 6.39
N ILE A 35 -1.27 5.57 5.96
CA ILE A 35 -2.52 4.79 6.09
C ILE A 35 -2.43 3.49 5.29
N LEU A 36 -2.10 3.58 3.99
CA LEU A 36 -1.99 2.41 3.11
C LEU A 36 -0.91 1.44 3.60
N GLY A 37 0.24 1.95 4.03
CA GLY A 37 1.33 1.15 4.57
C GLY A 37 0.92 0.45 5.87
N THR A 38 0.20 1.15 6.75
CA THR A 38 -0.32 0.56 7.99
C THR A 38 -1.31 -0.57 7.71
N VAL A 39 -2.27 -0.37 6.80
CA VAL A 39 -3.21 -1.44 6.44
C VAL A 39 -2.50 -2.61 5.78
N ALA A 40 -1.56 -2.36 4.87
CA ALA A 40 -0.76 -3.41 4.25
C ALA A 40 0.05 -4.22 5.28
N ALA A 41 0.68 -3.54 6.26
CA ALA A 41 1.41 -4.18 7.35
C ALA A 41 0.48 -5.03 8.23
N LEU A 42 -0.65 -4.47 8.68
CA LEU A 42 -1.64 -5.19 9.48
C LEU A 42 -2.23 -6.38 8.72
N THR A 43 -2.43 -6.27 7.42
CA THR A 43 -2.85 -7.41 6.58
C THR A 43 -1.77 -8.49 6.55
N ALA A 44 -0.49 -8.08 6.46
CA ALA A 44 0.62 -9.00 6.34
C ALA A 44 0.89 -9.79 7.63
N VAL A 45 0.69 -9.18 8.81
CA VAL A 45 0.98 -9.81 10.11
C VAL A 45 -0.26 -10.22 10.89
N GLY A 46 -1.44 -9.74 10.49
CA GLY A 46 -2.69 -9.84 11.25
C GLY A 46 -3.09 -11.29 11.55
N GLY A 47 -3.01 -12.18 10.56
CA GLY A 47 -3.32 -13.60 10.77
C GLY A 47 -2.40 -14.27 11.79
N PHE A 48 -1.11 -13.91 11.84
CA PHE A 48 -0.21 -14.42 12.89
C PHE A 48 -0.58 -13.89 14.28
N LEU A 49 -1.10 -12.67 14.38
CA LEU A 49 -1.51 -12.10 15.66
C LEU A 49 -2.86 -12.63 16.13
N ALA A 50 -3.81 -12.80 15.21
CA ALA A 50 -5.19 -13.16 15.50
C ALA A 50 -5.41 -14.68 15.57
N ASP A 51 -4.72 -15.46 14.71
CA ASP A 51 -5.10 -16.85 14.44
C ASP A 51 -4.02 -17.85 14.92
N TRP A 52 -2.79 -17.40 15.20
CA TRP A 52 -1.69 -18.26 15.69
C TRP A 52 -1.84 -18.60 17.19
N ASN A 53 -2.96 -19.19 17.59
CA ASN A 53 -3.25 -19.52 18.98
C ASN A 53 -4.28 -20.65 19.10
N LYS A 54 -4.70 -20.95 20.34
CA LYS A 54 -5.61 -22.07 20.68
C LYS A 54 -7.08 -21.83 20.30
N THR A 55 -7.48 -20.62 19.95
CA THR A 55 -8.85 -20.33 19.47
C THR A 55 -9.01 -20.63 17.99
N HIS A 56 -7.90 -20.62 17.22
CA HIS A 56 -7.88 -20.81 15.77
C HIS A 56 -6.93 -21.95 15.36
N LEU A 57 -5.73 -21.67 14.83
CA LEU A 57 -4.83 -22.64 14.21
C LEU A 57 -4.56 -23.88 15.08
N PHE A 58 -4.46 -23.69 16.40
CA PHE A 58 -4.20 -24.75 17.37
C PHE A 58 -5.44 -25.18 18.16
N ASN A 59 -6.66 -24.87 17.68
CA ASN A 59 -7.90 -25.27 18.33
C ASN A 59 -8.05 -26.81 18.31
N PRO A 60 -8.16 -27.48 19.48
CA PRO A 60 -8.29 -28.93 19.54
C PRO A 60 -9.63 -29.44 18.98
N ASN A 61 -10.67 -28.60 18.94
CA ASN A 61 -12.00 -28.97 18.49
C ASN A 61 -12.15 -28.89 16.96
N TRP A 62 -11.25 -28.19 16.27
CA TRP A 62 -11.33 -28.03 14.83
C TRP A 62 -10.83 -29.27 14.08
N PRO A 63 -11.56 -29.72 13.04
CA PRO A 63 -11.06 -30.78 12.17
C PRO A 63 -9.80 -30.31 11.43
N PRO A 64 -8.91 -31.23 11.00
CA PRO A 64 -7.67 -30.86 10.30
C PRO A 64 -7.87 -29.92 9.11
N HIS A 65 -8.98 -30.05 8.38
CA HIS A 65 -9.28 -29.21 7.22
C HIS A 65 -9.58 -27.74 7.58
N ALA A 66 -10.21 -27.47 8.72
CA ALA A 66 -10.44 -26.09 9.18
C ALA A 66 -9.10 -25.39 9.48
N LYS A 67 -8.16 -26.11 10.13
CA LYS A 67 -6.79 -25.61 10.38
C LYS A 67 -6.01 -25.36 9.10
N PHE A 68 -6.21 -26.17 8.07
CA PHE A 68 -5.64 -25.93 6.75
C PHE A 68 -6.14 -24.62 6.14
N HIS A 69 -7.45 -24.37 6.19
CA HIS A 69 -8.02 -23.11 5.69
C HIS A 69 -7.60 -21.89 6.52
N ASP A 70 -7.41 -22.05 7.82
CA ASP A 70 -6.87 -21.01 8.70
C ASP A 70 -5.41 -20.67 8.35
N ALA A 71 -4.54 -21.68 8.26
CA ALA A 71 -3.14 -21.50 7.83
C ALA A 71 -3.04 -20.91 6.42
N TRP A 72 -3.93 -21.30 5.51
CA TRP A 72 -4.04 -20.72 4.18
C TRP A 72 -4.42 -19.23 4.25
N THR A 73 -5.35 -18.85 5.11
CA THR A 73 -5.78 -17.46 5.31
C THR A 73 -4.64 -16.60 5.87
N ILE A 74 -3.93 -17.08 6.91
CA ILE A 74 -2.74 -16.41 7.47
C ILE A 74 -1.69 -16.16 6.37
N THR A 75 -1.38 -17.19 5.60
CA THR A 75 -0.36 -17.12 4.54
C THR A 75 -0.80 -16.19 3.41
N LEU A 76 -2.06 -16.26 2.98
CA LEU A 76 -2.60 -15.42 1.92
C LEU A 76 -2.63 -13.94 2.34
N GLY A 77 -3.03 -13.63 3.57
CA GLY A 77 -2.95 -12.28 4.14
C GLY A 77 -1.51 -11.75 4.14
N SER A 78 -0.55 -12.58 4.56
CA SER A 78 0.89 -12.28 4.53
C SER A 78 1.38 -11.88 3.13
N LEU A 79 1.01 -12.67 2.12
CA LEU A 79 1.39 -12.42 0.73
C LEU A 79 0.73 -11.16 0.16
N LEU A 80 -0.58 -10.97 0.39
CA LEU A 80 -1.33 -9.83 -0.13
C LEU A 80 -0.92 -8.51 0.53
N GLY A 81 -0.74 -8.51 1.86
CA GLY A 81 -0.23 -7.37 2.61
C GLY A 81 1.21 -7.03 2.21
N GLY A 82 2.08 -8.04 2.12
CA GLY A 82 3.47 -7.86 1.69
C GLY A 82 3.58 -7.33 0.25
N ALA A 83 2.78 -7.86 -0.67
CA ALA A 83 2.73 -7.35 -2.03
C ALA A 83 2.19 -5.91 -2.09
N GLY A 84 1.15 -5.59 -1.29
CA GLY A 84 0.63 -4.24 -1.16
C GLY A 84 1.70 -3.25 -0.68
N MET A 85 2.47 -3.65 0.34
CA MET A 85 3.60 -2.90 0.88
C MET A 85 4.69 -2.69 -0.18
N TYR A 86 5.05 -3.74 -0.92
CA TYR A 86 6.04 -3.67 -2.00
C TYR A 86 5.64 -2.65 -3.07
N PHE A 87 4.41 -2.72 -3.61
CA PHE A 87 3.95 -1.75 -4.61
C PHE A 87 3.82 -0.32 -4.04
N LEU A 88 3.57 -0.18 -2.74
CA LEU A 88 3.48 1.15 -2.13
C LEU A 88 4.82 1.88 -2.12
N PHE A 89 5.93 1.16 -1.89
CA PHE A 89 7.25 1.73 -1.65
C PHE A 89 8.29 1.48 -2.75
N ARG A 90 8.00 0.64 -3.75
CA ARG A 90 8.92 0.43 -4.87
C ARG A 90 9.09 1.69 -5.72
N GLU A 91 10.26 1.81 -6.33
CA GLU A 91 10.50 2.76 -7.41
C GLU A 91 9.88 2.23 -8.70
N SER A 92 9.09 3.06 -9.38
CA SER A 92 8.36 2.66 -10.59
C SER A 92 8.04 3.85 -11.47
N SER A 93 8.06 3.62 -12.79
CA SER A 93 7.64 4.60 -13.79
C SER A 93 6.12 4.78 -13.82
N ASP A 94 5.33 3.77 -13.42
CA ASP A 94 3.87 3.87 -13.30
C ASP A 94 3.42 3.89 -11.84
N ARG A 95 3.59 5.05 -11.20
CA ARG A 95 3.17 5.27 -9.82
C ARG A 95 1.66 5.13 -9.62
N ARG A 96 0.84 5.34 -10.66
CA ARG A 96 -0.62 5.22 -10.56
C ARG A 96 -1.05 3.76 -10.49
N GLN A 97 -0.46 2.89 -11.32
CA GLN A 97 -0.69 1.45 -11.24
C GLN A 97 -0.24 0.89 -9.90
N ASP A 98 0.92 1.32 -9.42
CA ASP A 98 1.46 0.91 -8.12
C ASP A 98 0.56 1.28 -6.96
N LEU A 99 0.05 2.51 -6.96
CA LEU A 99 -0.89 2.95 -5.94
C LEU A 99 -2.15 2.09 -5.95
N LYS A 100 -2.69 1.76 -7.14
CA LYS A 100 -3.84 0.85 -7.27
C LYS A 100 -3.52 -0.54 -6.72
N LEU A 101 -2.39 -1.14 -7.08
CA LEU A 101 -1.99 -2.48 -6.60
C LEU A 101 -1.74 -2.49 -5.09
N SER A 102 -1.09 -1.45 -4.57
CA SER A 102 -0.84 -1.29 -3.13
C SER A 102 -2.13 -1.24 -2.30
N THR A 103 -3.22 -0.78 -2.91
CA THR A 103 -4.54 -0.67 -2.28
C THR A 103 -5.37 -1.93 -2.49
N LEU A 104 -5.44 -2.44 -3.73
CA LEU A 104 -6.32 -3.54 -4.10
C LEU A 104 -5.89 -4.89 -3.52
N LEU A 105 -4.58 -5.16 -3.44
CA LEU A 105 -4.09 -6.46 -2.95
C LEU A 105 -4.49 -6.73 -1.49
N PRO A 106 -4.18 -5.87 -0.50
CA PRO A 106 -4.74 -6.02 0.85
C PRO A 106 -6.25 -5.84 0.85
N GLY A 107 -6.80 -5.02 -0.05
CA GLY A 107 -8.26 -4.83 -0.20
C GLY A 107 -9.00 -6.13 -0.52
N PHE A 108 -8.45 -7.01 -1.35
CA PHE A 108 -9.07 -8.30 -1.66
C PHE A 108 -9.18 -9.20 -0.42
N PHE A 109 -8.19 -9.17 0.48
CA PHE A 109 -8.26 -9.91 1.74
C PHE A 109 -9.43 -9.43 2.60
N TRP A 110 -9.52 -8.12 2.86
CA TRP A 110 -10.58 -7.55 3.69
C TRP A 110 -11.97 -7.63 3.03
N ALA A 111 -12.04 -7.57 1.70
CA ALA A 111 -13.27 -7.79 0.96
C ALA A 111 -13.73 -9.26 1.10
N ALA A 112 -12.82 -10.22 0.93
CA ALA A 112 -13.14 -11.64 1.11
C ALA A 112 -13.62 -11.94 2.54
N GLN A 113 -12.95 -11.39 3.56
CA GLN A 113 -13.39 -11.50 4.96
C GLN A 113 -14.80 -10.94 5.14
N SER A 114 -15.10 -9.77 4.58
CA SER A 114 -16.42 -9.13 4.70
C SER A 114 -17.50 -9.98 4.00
N ILE A 115 -17.22 -10.50 2.82
CA ILE A 115 -18.14 -11.32 2.03
C ILE A 115 -18.37 -12.69 2.68
N SER A 116 -17.41 -13.20 3.47
CA SER A 116 -17.54 -14.49 4.16
C SER A 116 -18.83 -14.60 4.99
N TYR A 117 -19.26 -13.49 5.60
CA TYR A 117 -20.49 -13.39 6.39
C TYR A 117 -21.79 -13.57 5.58
N ALA A 118 -21.74 -13.47 4.25
CA ALA A 118 -22.89 -13.71 3.39
C ALA A 118 -23.10 -15.21 3.08
N TYR A 119 -22.09 -16.07 3.33
CA TYR A 119 -22.22 -17.49 3.07
C TYR A 119 -23.02 -18.19 4.18
N PRO A 120 -23.99 -19.06 3.85
CA PRO A 120 -24.78 -19.77 4.85
C PRO A 120 -23.92 -20.56 5.83
N GLY A 121 -24.10 -20.30 7.12
CA GLY A 121 -23.41 -21.01 8.19
C GLY A 121 -22.02 -20.48 8.56
N ALA A 122 -21.45 -19.53 7.79
CA ALA A 122 -20.22 -18.85 8.14
C ALA A 122 -20.47 -17.84 9.28
N LYS A 123 -19.67 -17.93 10.35
CA LYS A 123 -19.75 -17.05 11.52
C LYS A 123 -18.34 -16.72 12.00
N GLY A 124 -18.19 -15.55 12.64
CA GLY A 124 -16.93 -15.11 13.24
C GLY A 124 -16.62 -15.78 14.58
N LEU A 125 -15.60 -15.27 15.28
CA LEU A 125 -15.08 -15.83 16.53
C LEU A 125 -16.16 -16.01 17.61
N GLN A 126 -17.16 -15.14 17.64
CA GLN A 126 -18.25 -15.16 18.62
C GLN A 126 -19.09 -16.43 18.59
N ALA A 127 -19.01 -17.23 17.51
CA ALA A 127 -19.75 -18.48 17.40
C ALA A 127 -19.23 -19.56 18.35
N GLU A 128 -17.93 -19.56 18.63
CA GLU A 128 -17.28 -20.52 19.54
C GLU A 128 -16.80 -19.84 20.83
N PHE A 129 -16.39 -18.57 20.76
CA PHE A 129 -15.81 -17.82 21.87
C PHE A 129 -16.53 -16.47 22.09
N PRO A 130 -17.81 -16.48 22.50
CA PRO A 130 -18.59 -15.27 22.70
C PRO A 130 -17.96 -14.29 23.72
N ASP A 131 -17.28 -14.80 24.74
CA ASP A 131 -16.71 -13.97 25.80
C ASP A 131 -15.47 -13.18 25.37
N LEU A 132 -14.87 -13.54 24.23
CA LEU A 132 -13.69 -12.86 23.68
C LEU A 132 -14.04 -11.71 22.71
N VAL A 133 -15.31 -11.61 22.32
CA VAL A 133 -15.76 -10.60 21.35
C VAL A 133 -16.54 -9.50 22.07
N PRO A 134 -16.12 -8.23 22.00
CA PRO A 134 -16.87 -7.14 22.62
C PRO A 134 -18.28 -7.00 22.05
N ARG A 135 -19.22 -6.57 22.90
CA ARG A 135 -20.60 -6.25 22.51
C ARG A 135 -20.96 -4.82 22.88
N ALA A 136 -21.64 -4.14 21.95
CA ALA A 136 -22.37 -2.90 22.23
C ALA A 136 -23.87 -3.22 22.21
N GLY A 137 -24.46 -3.39 23.39
CA GLY A 137 -25.83 -3.88 23.52
C GLY A 137 -26.00 -5.24 22.86
N ASN A 138 -26.86 -5.33 21.84
CA ASN A 138 -27.15 -6.57 21.11
C ASN A 138 -26.24 -6.79 19.89
N ILE A 139 -25.25 -5.91 19.65
CA ILE A 139 -24.39 -5.96 18.47
C ILE A 139 -23.00 -6.45 18.86
N TRP A 140 -22.55 -7.53 18.21
CA TRP A 140 -21.18 -8.01 18.28
C TRP A 140 -20.23 -7.12 17.49
N ILE A 141 -19.19 -6.60 18.13
CA ILE A 141 -18.09 -5.89 17.47
C ILE A 141 -17.04 -6.93 17.05
N ASP A 142 -17.41 -7.74 16.06
CA ASP A 142 -16.61 -8.84 15.53
C ASP A 142 -15.79 -8.39 14.29
N GLU A 143 -15.22 -9.37 13.58
CA GLU A 143 -14.30 -9.16 12.46
C GLU A 143 -14.95 -8.42 11.29
N LYS A 144 -16.29 -8.39 11.17
CA LYS A 144 -16.97 -7.65 10.09
C LYS A 144 -16.78 -6.13 10.21
N PHE A 145 -16.68 -5.63 11.45
CA PHE A 145 -16.41 -4.22 11.69
C PHE A 145 -14.94 -3.90 11.44
N ALA A 146 -14.03 -4.81 11.82
CA ALA A 146 -12.62 -4.68 11.50
C ALA A 146 -12.40 -4.66 9.98
N SER A 147 -13.02 -5.57 9.23
CA SER A 147 -12.89 -5.62 7.78
C SER A 147 -13.48 -4.39 7.09
N ALA A 148 -14.65 -3.91 7.53
CA ALA A 148 -15.22 -2.66 7.04
C ALA A 148 -14.31 -1.45 7.30
N ALA A 149 -13.71 -1.37 8.49
CA ALA A 149 -12.78 -0.30 8.83
C ALA A 149 -11.51 -0.33 7.95
N MET A 150 -10.95 -1.50 7.71
CA MET A 150 -9.76 -1.65 6.86
C MET A 150 -10.04 -1.27 5.41
N LEU A 151 -11.21 -1.65 4.87
CA LEU A 151 -11.64 -1.23 3.53
C LEU A 151 -11.84 0.29 3.45
N ALA A 152 -12.43 0.90 4.47
CA ALA A 152 -12.59 2.35 4.54
C ALA A 152 -11.24 3.08 4.58
N LEU A 153 -10.28 2.58 5.38
CA LEU A 153 -8.93 3.11 5.46
C LEU A 153 -8.18 2.98 4.12
N LEU A 154 -8.32 1.85 3.41
CA LEU A 154 -7.75 1.69 2.08
C LEU A 154 -8.33 2.70 1.08
N GLY A 155 -9.66 2.86 1.06
CA GLY A 155 -10.32 3.84 0.21
C GLY A 155 -9.89 5.28 0.52
N TYR A 156 -9.81 5.62 1.81
CA TYR A 156 -9.40 6.95 2.26
C TYR A 156 -7.92 7.23 1.98
N GLY A 157 -7.03 6.28 2.29
CA GLY A 157 -5.60 6.37 1.97
C GLY A 157 -5.35 6.51 0.47
N TYR A 158 -6.08 5.75 -0.35
CA TYR A 158 -6.03 5.86 -1.81
C TYR A 158 -6.50 7.24 -2.28
N PHE A 159 -7.61 7.75 -1.75
CA PHE A 159 -8.12 9.09 -2.07
C PHE A 159 -7.10 10.20 -1.76
N LEU A 160 -6.41 10.12 -0.62
CA LEU A 160 -5.38 11.09 -0.24
C LEU A 160 -4.12 11.04 -1.14
N GLU A 161 -3.80 9.88 -1.70
CA GLU A 161 -2.64 9.69 -2.59
C GLU A 161 -2.95 9.95 -4.07
N GLN A 162 -4.23 10.13 -4.44
CA GLN A 162 -4.57 10.42 -5.82
C GLN A 162 -3.99 11.78 -6.22
N PRO A 163 -3.22 11.86 -7.34
CA PRO A 163 -2.75 13.14 -7.84
C PRO A 163 -3.95 14.02 -8.16
N THR A 164 -4.09 15.15 -7.49
CA THR A 164 -5.15 16.13 -7.75
C THR A 164 -5.03 16.59 -9.19
N THR A 165 -5.86 16.05 -10.09
CA THR A 165 -6.03 16.61 -11.43
C THR A 165 -6.86 17.87 -11.29
N LEU A 166 -6.30 18.95 -10.76
CA LEU A 166 -6.92 20.26 -10.86
C LEU A 166 -6.83 20.70 -12.33
N CYS A 167 -8.01 20.96 -12.89
CA CYS A 167 -8.30 21.42 -14.25
C CYS A 167 -7.12 22.08 -14.98
N SER A 168 -6.55 21.38 -15.97
CA SER A 168 -5.86 22.04 -17.06
C SER A 168 -6.93 22.70 -17.93
N SER A 169 -7.27 23.95 -17.59
CA SER A 169 -8.12 24.82 -18.41
C SER A 169 -7.56 24.84 -19.83
N THR A 170 -8.32 24.29 -20.76
CA THR A 170 -8.07 24.35 -22.20
C THR A 170 -7.85 25.80 -22.63
N LYS A 171 -6.58 26.22 -22.80
CA LYS A 171 -6.30 27.40 -23.62
C LYS A 171 -6.55 26.99 -25.07
N MET A 172 -7.75 27.29 -25.57
CA MET A 172 -8.03 27.25 -27.01
C MET A 172 -7.03 28.17 -27.73
N PRO A 173 -6.29 27.69 -28.73
CA PRO A 173 -5.54 28.59 -29.59
C PRO A 173 -6.53 29.40 -30.43
N GLN A 174 -6.62 30.71 -30.17
CA GLN A 174 -7.20 31.69 -31.07
C GLN A 174 -6.42 31.65 -32.40
N LYS A 175 -6.95 30.95 -33.40
CA LYS A 175 -6.52 31.13 -34.78
C LYS A 175 -6.93 32.53 -35.20
N LYS A 176 -5.95 33.43 -35.35
CA LYS A 176 -6.15 34.69 -36.09
C LYS A 176 -6.48 34.32 -37.54
N TYR A 177 -7.66 34.71 -37.98
CA TYR A 177 -7.98 34.80 -39.40
C TYR A 177 -7.22 36.00 -39.96
N THR A 178 -6.24 35.75 -40.82
CA THR A 178 -5.79 36.75 -41.80
C THR A 178 -6.59 36.52 -43.06
N GLU A 179 -7.56 37.40 -43.29
CA GLU A 179 -8.12 37.66 -44.62
C GLU A 179 -7.00 38.21 -45.50
N THR A 180 -6.76 37.56 -46.63
CA THR A 180 -6.10 38.21 -47.77
C THR A 180 -7.12 38.23 -48.90
N GLN A 181 -7.79 39.37 -49.02
CA GLN A 181 -8.52 39.78 -50.21
C GLN A 181 -7.50 40.31 -51.23
N GLN A 182 -7.57 39.76 -52.44
CA GLN A 182 -7.12 40.27 -53.76
C GLN A 182 -5.63 40.58 -53.97
#